data_AF-A0A8B6G1W7-F1
#
_entry.id   AF-A0A8B6G1W7-F1
#
_cell.length_a   1.000
_cell.length_b   1.000
_cell.length_c   1.000
_cell.angle_alpha   90.00
_cell.angle_beta   90.00
_cell.angle_gamma   90.00
#
_symmetry.space_group_name_H-M   'P 1'
#
loop_
_entity.id
_entity.type
_entity.pdbx_description
1 polymer ?
#
loop_
_entity_poly.entity_id
_entity_poly.type
_entity_poly.pdbx_seq_one_letter_code
_entity_poly.pdbx_strand_id
1 'polypeptide(L)'
;MDRGESQQITVITETRNLRSQPFIQSDDQISTGKHWEEWMESIEREFRYFRITEPADKEDALIIYGGKDISRLERSLRDEGEDQYKVLKNKLNKYYLPKKNKHHARYLFLKMKPFRDEYTVTYVMRLREKAHECEFEATCDERILEHCIQTITNQDLIKRAISKGWNLDKFVEEAGQMEDTCLQMKDMKGDPRDIDSNTDTSDYEEDEDYFEQTIKHLKKIRRVKTIQGTRDIEKTVTVRIDDVDVKVEPDSGADVNVMDENQFEKFQSKTYNVW
;
A
#
# COMPACT_ATOMS: atom_id res chain seq x y z
N MET A 1 -47.21 33.34 38.94
CA MET A 1 -45.99 34.13 38.64
C MET A 1 -44.90 33.12 38.35
N ASP A 2 -44.73 32.84 37.06
CA ASP A 2 -43.78 31.85 36.54
C ASP A 2 -42.46 32.58 36.28
N ARG A 3 -41.38 32.16 36.96
CA ARG A 3 -40.04 32.74 36.76
C ARG A 3 -39.35 31.90 35.70
N GLY A 4 -39.34 32.41 34.46
CA GLY A 4 -38.59 31.82 33.36
C GLY A 4 -37.11 31.73 33.70
N GLU A 5 -36.60 30.50 33.81
CA GLU A 5 -35.18 30.23 33.88
C GLU A 5 -34.54 30.62 32.55
N SER A 6 -33.71 31.65 32.58
CA SER A 6 -32.91 32.05 31.42
C SER A 6 -31.78 31.04 31.26
N GLN A 7 -31.88 30.18 30.25
CA GLN A 7 -30.76 29.31 29.86
C GLN A 7 -29.65 30.16 29.24
N GLN A 8 -28.50 30.15 29.90
CA GLN A 8 -27.28 30.78 29.42
C GLN A 8 -26.72 29.96 28.25
N ILE A 9 -26.88 30.47 27.03
CA ILE A 9 -26.27 29.87 25.84
C ILE A 9 -24.80 30.32 25.80
N THR A 10 -23.89 29.43 26.18
CA THR A 10 -22.46 29.64 26.01
C THR A 10 -22.07 29.29 24.58
N VAL A 11 -21.90 30.29 23.72
CA VAL A 11 -21.33 30.09 22.38
C VAL A 11 -19.82 29.93 22.52
N ILE A 12 -19.34 28.69 22.49
CA ILE A 12 -17.91 28.40 22.39
C ILE A 12 -17.52 28.52 20.91
N THR A 13 -17.11 29.72 20.48
CA THR A 13 -16.35 29.86 19.23
C THR A 13 -14.91 29.43 19.48
N GLU A 14 -14.65 28.13 19.45
CA GLU A 14 -13.29 27.65 19.20
C GLU A 14 -12.92 28.07 17.78
N THR A 15 -12.07 29.09 17.64
CA THR A 15 -11.41 29.43 16.39
C THR A 15 -10.53 28.26 15.99
N ARG A 16 -11.08 27.34 15.19
CA ARG A 16 -10.32 26.26 14.61
C ARG A 16 -9.39 26.90 13.59
N ASN A 17 -8.09 26.97 13.91
CA ASN A 17 -7.05 27.41 12.99
C ASN A 17 -6.36 26.18 12.39
N LEU A 18 -5.97 26.26 11.11
CA LEU A 18 -5.07 25.27 10.51
C LEU A 18 -3.79 25.18 11.36
N ARG A 19 -3.39 23.95 11.69
CA ARG A 19 -2.24 23.68 12.58
C ARG A 19 -0.96 23.43 11.80
N SER A 20 -1.05 23.30 10.48
CA SER A 20 0.10 23.10 9.61
C SER A 20 1.15 24.20 9.82
N GLN A 21 2.38 23.77 10.11
CA GLN A 21 3.52 24.69 10.14
C GLN A 21 3.86 25.14 8.71
N PRO A 22 4.46 26.34 8.54
CA PRO A 22 4.95 26.78 7.25
C PRO A 22 5.90 25.76 6.62
N PHE A 23 5.84 25.63 5.30
CA PHE A 23 6.79 24.80 4.58
C PHE A 23 8.21 25.38 4.73
N ILE A 24 9.17 24.53 5.09
CA ILE A 24 10.58 24.89 5.24
C ILE A 24 11.39 24.04 4.27
N GLN A 25 12.11 24.70 3.36
CA GLN A 25 13.02 24.02 2.43
C GLN A 25 14.21 23.44 3.16
N SER A 26 14.62 22.23 2.79
CA SER A 26 15.85 21.61 3.27
C SER A 26 17.03 22.03 2.39
N ASP A 27 18.27 21.84 2.86
CA ASP A 27 19.47 22.18 2.09
C ASP A 27 19.66 21.26 0.87
N ASP A 28 19.08 20.06 0.89
CA ASP A 28 19.13 19.11 -0.21
C ASP A 28 17.78 18.95 -0.94
N GLN A 29 17.85 18.82 -2.27
CA GLN A 29 16.67 18.81 -3.14
C GLN A 29 15.82 17.54 -2.96
N ILE A 30 16.42 16.40 -2.60
CA ILE A 30 15.73 15.12 -2.44
C ILE A 30 14.88 15.16 -1.16
N SER A 31 15.48 15.58 -0.05
CA SER A 31 14.81 15.83 1.22
C SER A 31 13.73 16.90 1.07
N THR A 32 14.03 18.01 0.39
CA THR A 32 13.03 19.06 0.10
C THR A 32 11.83 18.49 -0.66
N GLY A 33 12.06 17.60 -1.62
CA GLY A 33 11.04 16.87 -2.33
C GLY A 33 10.11 16.05 -1.45
N LYS A 34 10.71 15.19 -0.61
CA LYS A 34 9.97 14.33 0.30
C LYS A 34 9.18 15.15 1.34
N HIS A 35 9.81 16.16 1.94
CA HIS A 35 9.14 17.07 2.88
C HIS A 35 8.01 17.85 2.20
N TRP A 36 8.17 18.23 0.93
CA TRP A 36 7.12 18.88 0.16
C TRP A 36 5.91 17.96 -0.06
N GLU A 37 6.12 16.69 -0.42
CA GLU A 37 5.04 15.70 -0.57
C GLU A 37 4.28 15.51 0.74
N GLU A 38 4.99 15.27 1.85
CA GLU A 38 4.40 15.07 3.17
C GLU A 38 3.63 16.31 3.66
N TRP A 39 4.20 17.49 3.46
CA TRP A 39 3.56 18.76 3.83
C TRP A 39 2.29 19.02 3.00
N MET A 40 2.35 18.79 1.68
CA MET A 40 1.20 18.93 0.79
C MET A 40 0.06 17.97 1.15
N GLU A 41 0.37 16.72 1.49
CA GLU A 41 -0.64 15.76 1.95
C GLU A 41 -1.31 16.24 3.25
N SER A 42 -0.51 16.75 4.19
CA SER A 42 -1.01 17.26 5.47
C SER A 42 -1.93 18.47 5.29
N ILE A 43 -1.49 19.49 4.54
CA ILE A 43 -2.28 20.72 4.35
C ILE A 43 -3.59 20.43 3.59
N GLU A 44 -3.57 19.54 2.59
CA GLU A 44 -4.79 19.15 1.87
C GLU A 44 -5.76 18.36 2.73
N ARG A 45 -5.25 17.52 3.64
CA ARG A 45 -6.08 16.84 4.64
C ARG A 45 -6.73 17.86 5.56
N GLU A 46 -6.00 18.89 5.97
CA GLU A 46 -6.59 19.96 6.75
C GLU A 46 -7.63 20.76 5.94
N PHE A 47 -7.39 21.12 4.68
CA PHE A 47 -8.41 21.78 3.84
C PHE A 47 -9.72 20.99 3.80
N ARG A 48 -9.65 19.65 3.69
CA ARG A 48 -10.83 18.78 3.76
C ARG A 48 -11.51 18.83 5.13
N TYR A 49 -10.74 18.71 6.22
CA TYR A 49 -11.27 18.74 7.58
C TYR A 49 -11.96 20.08 7.91
N PHE A 50 -11.37 21.18 7.45
CA PHE A 50 -11.88 22.55 7.62
C PHE A 50 -12.93 22.96 6.58
N ARG A 51 -13.25 22.08 5.61
CA ARG A 51 -14.21 22.33 4.52
C ARG A 51 -13.85 23.52 3.64
N ILE A 52 -12.56 23.80 3.50
CA ILE A 52 -12.04 24.75 2.51
C ILE A 52 -12.16 24.06 1.15
N THR A 53 -13.22 24.40 0.42
CA THR A 53 -13.63 23.69 -0.81
C THR A 53 -13.49 24.56 -2.05
N GLU A 54 -13.76 25.87 -1.92
CA GLU A 54 -13.60 26.85 -3.00
C GLU A 54 -12.13 26.96 -3.43
N PRO A 55 -11.85 26.94 -4.75
CA PRO A 55 -10.48 27.04 -5.26
C PRO A 55 -9.73 28.29 -4.78
N ALA A 56 -10.41 29.45 -4.74
CA ALA A 56 -9.82 30.70 -4.27
C ALA A 56 -9.41 30.61 -2.79
N ASP A 57 -10.28 30.06 -1.93
CA ASP A 57 -9.96 29.90 -0.50
C ASP A 57 -8.81 28.90 -0.29
N LYS A 58 -8.71 27.85 -1.11
CA LYS A 58 -7.59 26.91 -1.07
C LYS A 58 -6.29 27.55 -1.51
N GLU A 59 -6.32 28.39 -2.53
CA GLU A 59 -5.17 29.16 -2.98
C GLU A 59 -4.66 30.09 -1.87
N ASP A 60 -5.56 30.92 -1.32
CA ASP A 60 -5.22 31.84 -0.22
C ASP A 60 -4.71 31.09 1.00
N ALA A 61 -5.37 29.99 1.39
CA ALA A 61 -4.91 29.16 2.50
C ALA A 61 -3.52 28.56 2.19
N LEU A 62 -3.26 28.08 0.96
CA LEU A 62 -1.96 27.55 0.59
C LEU A 62 -0.86 28.62 0.69
N ILE A 63 -1.15 29.86 0.32
CA ILE A 63 -0.20 30.98 0.41
C ILE A 63 0.04 31.38 1.87
N ILE A 64 -1.02 31.50 2.67
CA ILE A 64 -0.95 31.93 4.08
C ILE A 64 -0.20 30.90 4.92
N TYR A 65 -0.59 29.63 4.82
CA TYR A 65 -0.02 28.56 5.64
C TYR A 65 1.25 27.98 5.04
N GLY A 66 1.48 28.18 3.73
CA GLY A 66 2.71 27.82 3.03
C GLY A 66 3.95 28.61 3.44
N GLY A 67 3.76 29.81 3.97
CA GLY A 67 4.85 30.68 4.39
C GLY A 67 5.47 31.51 3.25
N LYS A 68 6.53 32.23 3.59
CA LYS A 68 7.08 33.30 2.76
C LYS A 68 7.61 32.83 1.41
N ASP A 69 8.19 31.64 1.34
CA ASP A 69 8.74 31.11 0.08
C ASP A 69 7.64 30.78 -0.92
N ILE A 70 6.54 30.18 -0.47
CA ILE A 70 5.37 29.90 -1.32
C ILE A 70 4.72 31.21 -1.79
N SER A 71 4.55 32.19 -0.89
CA SER A 71 4.02 33.51 -1.24
C SER A 71 4.92 34.25 -2.25
N ARG A 72 6.25 34.14 -2.14
CA ARG A 72 7.18 34.72 -3.13
C ARG A 72 7.06 34.02 -4.48
N LEU A 73 6.94 32.69 -4.48
CA LEU A 73 6.80 31.90 -5.71
C LEU A 73 5.50 32.22 -6.44
N GLU A 74 4.37 32.31 -5.74
CA GLU A 74 3.07 32.69 -6.32
C GLU A 74 3.17 34.02 -7.08
N ARG A 75 3.69 35.08 -6.45
CA ARG A 75 3.85 36.40 -7.08
C ARG A 75 4.70 36.39 -8.34
N SER A 76 5.70 35.51 -8.38
CA SER A 76 6.58 35.35 -9.55
C SER A 76 5.96 34.52 -10.67
N LEU A 77 4.81 33.88 -10.42
CA LEU A 77 4.26 32.82 -11.27
C LEU A 77 2.78 33.01 -11.63
N ARG A 78 2.25 34.24 -11.60
CA ARG A 78 0.84 34.51 -11.95
C ARG A 78 0.54 34.11 -13.40
N ASP A 79 -0.43 33.21 -13.60
CA ASP A 79 -0.92 32.78 -14.92
C ASP A 79 -2.44 32.94 -15.01
N GLU A 80 -2.95 33.08 -16.24
CA GLU A 80 -4.38 33.05 -16.51
C GLU A 80 -4.86 31.58 -16.57
N GLY A 81 -5.85 31.23 -15.73
CA GLY A 81 -6.42 29.89 -15.67
C GLY A 81 -7.71 29.87 -14.83
N GLU A 82 -8.61 28.91 -15.13
CA GLU A 82 -9.92 28.80 -14.46
C GLU A 82 -9.84 28.34 -12.99
N ASP A 83 -8.79 27.57 -12.63
CA ASP A 83 -8.56 27.07 -11.27
C ASP A 83 -7.15 27.42 -10.80
N GLN A 84 -7.03 28.59 -10.18
CA GLN A 84 -5.76 29.17 -9.74
C GLN A 84 -5.05 28.29 -8.70
N TYR A 85 -5.81 27.61 -7.83
CA TYR A 85 -5.25 26.64 -6.88
C TYR A 85 -4.56 25.47 -7.60
N LYS A 86 -5.19 24.86 -8.62
CA LYS A 86 -4.54 23.78 -9.40
C LYS A 86 -3.30 24.28 -10.13
N VAL A 87 -3.36 25.47 -10.71
CA VAL A 87 -2.21 26.08 -11.39
C VAL A 87 -1.05 26.29 -10.42
N LEU A 88 -1.31 26.92 -9.26
CA LEU A 88 -0.32 27.17 -8.22
C LEU A 88 0.28 25.85 -7.68
N LYS A 89 -0.57 24.87 -7.33
CA LYS A 89 -0.13 23.55 -6.87
C LYS A 89 0.78 22.86 -7.87
N ASN A 90 0.42 22.84 -9.16
CA ASN A 90 1.22 22.20 -10.20
C ASN A 90 2.59 22.87 -10.37
N LYS A 91 2.65 24.21 -10.26
CA LYS A 91 3.91 24.95 -10.34
C LYS A 91 4.82 24.69 -9.14
N LEU A 92 4.25 24.70 -7.92
CA LEU A 92 5.00 24.40 -6.70
C LEU A 92 5.52 22.96 -6.72
N ASN A 93 4.70 21.99 -7.16
CA ASN A 93 5.13 20.61 -7.37
C ASN A 93 6.32 20.54 -8.34
N LYS A 94 6.28 21.26 -9.46
CA LYS A 94 7.40 21.30 -10.42
C LYS A 94 8.68 21.91 -9.84
N TYR A 95 8.55 22.85 -8.90
CA TYR A 95 9.68 23.53 -8.27
C TYR A 95 10.31 22.68 -7.17
N TYR A 96 9.50 22.09 -6.28
CA TYR A 96 9.96 21.38 -5.09
C TYR A 96 10.17 19.88 -5.28
N LEU A 97 9.41 19.23 -6.17
CA LEU A 97 9.62 17.80 -6.41
C LEU A 97 10.91 17.61 -7.22
N PRO A 98 11.78 16.67 -6.82
CA PRO A 98 12.89 16.21 -7.64
C PRO A 98 12.29 15.80 -8.97
N LYS A 99 12.84 16.33 -10.07
CA LYS A 99 12.43 15.89 -11.39
C LYS A 99 12.79 14.41 -11.49
N LYS A 100 11.79 13.53 -11.33
CA LYS A 100 11.97 12.08 -11.48
C LYS A 100 12.56 11.87 -12.87
N ASN A 101 13.84 11.49 -12.90
CA ASN A 101 14.51 11.28 -14.17
C ASN A 101 14.04 9.93 -14.70
N LYS A 102 13.16 9.97 -15.71
CA LYS A 102 12.63 8.75 -16.34
C LYS A 102 13.73 7.78 -16.76
N HIS A 103 14.91 8.26 -17.17
CA HIS A 103 16.03 7.39 -17.53
C HIS A 103 16.63 6.68 -16.32
N HIS A 104 16.71 7.35 -15.17
CA HIS A 104 17.14 6.72 -13.92
C HIS A 104 16.11 5.70 -13.42
N ALA A 105 14.82 6.02 -13.46
CA ALA A 105 13.76 5.07 -13.10
C ALA A 105 13.79 3.83 -13.99
N ARG A 106 13.92 4.02 -15.31
CA ARG A 106 14.08 2.92 -16.28
C ARG A 106 15.36 2.12 -16.03
N TYR A 107 16.47 2.78 -15.67
CA TYR A 107 17.70 2.08 -15.29
C TYR A 107 17.50 1.19 -14.06
N LEU A 108 16.80 1.68 -13.03
CA LEU A 108 16.46 0.88 -11.85
C LEU A 108 15.53 -0.29 -12.19
N PHE A 109 14.51 -0.05 -13.03
CA PHE A 109 13.63 -1.10 -13.55
C PHE A 109 14.41 -2.21 -14.27
N LEU A 110 15.31 -1.84 -15.19
CA LEU A 110 16.15 -2.78 -15.94
C LEU A 110 17.13 -3.57 -15.04
N LYS A 111 17.43 -3.07 -13.84
CA LYS A 111 18.25 -3.77 -12.85
C LYS A 111 17.47 -4.78 -12.01
N MET A 112 16.14 -4.73 -11.98
CA MET A 112 15.34 -5.63 -11.16
C MET A 112 15.46 -7.08 -11.63
N LYS A 113 15.59 -8.01 -10.70
CA LYS A 113 15.60 -9.46 -10.93
C LYS A 113 14.63 -10.14 -9.97
N PRO A 114 14.05 -11.29 -10.35
CA PRO A 114 13.27 -12.09 -9.41
C PRO A 114 14.18 -12.59 -8.29
N PHE A 115 13.67 -12.64 -7.06
CA PHE A 115 14.38 -13.28 -5.95
C PHE A 115 14.38 -14.81 -6.08
N ARG A 116 15.20 -15.49 -5.27
CA ARG A 116 15.18 -16.96 -5.21
C ARG A 116 13.80 -17.41 -4.73
N ASP A 117 13.21 -18.37 -5.45
CA ASP A 117 11.90 -18.96 -5.15
C ASP A 117 10.73 -17.96 -5.10
N GLU A 118 10.88 -16.77 -5.69
CA GLU A 118 9.79 -15.81 -5.86
C GLU A 118 8.82 -16.29 -6.95
N TYR A 119 7.52 -16.29 -6.64
CA TYR A 119 6.48 -16.58 -7.63
C TYR A 119 6.43 -15.48 -8.69
N THR A 120 6.18 -15.89 -9.93
CA THR A 120 6.14 -14.97 -11.08
C THR A 120 5.14 -13.83 -10.87
N VAL A 121 3.99 -14.10 -10.26
CA VAL A 121 2.97 -13.08 -9.96
C VAL A 121 3.51 -11.98 -9.02
N THR A 122 4.24 -12.37 -7.98
CA THR A 122 4.82 -11.44 -7.00
C THR A 122 5.90 -10.56 -7.66
N TYR A 123 6.75 -11.19 -8.47
CA TYR A 123 7.76 -10.46 -9.23
C TYR A 123 7.14 -9.43 -10.19
N VAL A 124 6.08 -9.82 -10.90
CA VAL A 124 5.36 -8.90 -11.80
C VAL A 124 4.69 -7.75 -11.04
N MET A 125 4.17 -7.98 -9.83
CA MET A 125 3.63 -6.89 -9.00
C MET A 125 4.70 -5.84 -8.67
N ARG A 126 5.91 -6.27 -8.28
CA ARG A 126 7.03 -5.35 -8.02
C ARG A 126 7.47 -4.60 -9.28
N LEU A 127 7.47 -5.26 -10.43
CA LEU A 127 7.73 -4.60 -11.71
C LEU A 127 6.67 -3.56 -12.06
N ARG A 128 5.39 -3.85 -11.82
CA ARG A 128 4.28 -2.89 -12.02
C ARG A 128 4.45 -1.66 -11.12
N GLU A 129 4.78 -1.87 -9.85
CA GLU A 129 5.08 -0.77 -8.91
C GLU A 129 6.22 0.12 -9.44
N LYS A 130 7.34 -0.49 -9.86
CA LYS A 130 8.48 0.29 -10.36
C LYS A 130 8.21 0.96 -11.72
N ALA A 131 7.40 0.35 -12.56
CA ALA A 131 7.04 0.86 -13.87
C ALA A 131 6.27 2.20 -13.82
N HIS A 132 5.57 2.50 -12.72
CA HIS A 132 4.90 3.79 -12.53
C HIS A 132 5.86 4.99 -12.58
N GLU A 133 7.11 4.81 -12.18
CA GLU A 133 8.14 5.87 -12.24
C GLU A 133 8.81 5.98 -13.62
N CYS A 134 8.59 5.00 -14.50
CA CYS A 134 9.35 4.86 -15.76
C CYS A 134 8.73 5.61 -16.94
N GLU A 135 7.51 6.15 -16.79
CA GLU A 135 6.75 6.81 -17.86
C GLU A 135 6.68 5.93 -19.12
N PHE A 136 6.24 4.67 -18.97
CA PHE A 136 6.05 3.74 -20.09
C PHE A 136 4.74 3.94 -20.84
N GLU A 137 3.84 4.77 -20.30
CA GLU A 137 2.54 5.10 -20.92
C GLU A 137 1.77 3.81 -21.28
N ALA A 138 1.19 3.75 -22.49
CA ALA A 138 0.42 2.60 -22.97
C ALA A 138 1.26 1.31 -23.15
N THR A 139 2.60 1.41 -23.17
CA THR A 139 3.49 0.25 -23.38
C THR A 139 3.94 -0.42 -22.09
N CYS A 140 3.38 -0.04 -20.94
CA CYS A 140 3.78 -0.54 -19.61
C CYS A 140 3.84 -2.08 -19.54
N ASP A 141 2.75 -2.74 -19.94
CA ASP A 141 2.64 -4.20 -19.86
C ASP A 141 3.58 -4.91 -20.84
N GLU A 142 3.83 -4.33 -22.01
CA GLU A 142 4.81 -4.83 -22.98
C GLU A 142 6.23 -4.76 -22.40
N ARG A 143 6.59 -3.64 -21.75
CA ARG A 143 7.91 -3.47 -21.10
C ARG A 143 8.12 -4.43 -19.94
N ILE A 144 7.08 -4.67 -19.16
CA ILE A 144 7.13 -5.65 -18.06
C ILE A 144 7.30 -7.06 -18.63
N LEU A 145 6.56 -7.44 -19.67
CA LEU A 145 6.71 -8.74 -20.32
C LEU A 145 8.10 -8.93 -20.93
N GLU A 146 8.63 -7.93 -21.66
CA GLU A 146 10.00 -7.94 -22.19
C GLU A 146 11.02 -8.18 -21.08
N HIS A 147 10.84 -7.52 -19.94
CA HIS A 147 11.71 -7.68 -18.79
C HIS A 147 11.60 -9.07 -18.17
N CYS A 148 10.38 -9.59 -17.99
CA CYS A 148 10.14 -10.97 -17.53
C CYS A 148 10.81 -12.01 -18.43
N ILE A 149 10.72 -11.85 -19.75
CA ILE A 149 11.39 -12.73 -20.74
C ILE A 149 12.91 -12.71 -20.56
N GLN A 150 13.50 -11.57 -20.17
CA GLN A 150 14.94 -11.42 -19.97
C GLN A 150 15.44 -11.92 -18.61
N THR A 151 14.60 -11.89 -17.57
CA THR A 151 15.05 -12.11 -16.18
C THR A 151 14.61 -13.44 -15.58
N ILE A 152 13.50 -14.01 -16.03
CA ILE A 152 12.99 -15.29 -15.55
C ILE A 152 13.82 -16.43 -16.12
N THR A 153 14.07 -17.46 -15.31
CA THR A 153 14.95 -18.58 -15.67
C THR A 153 14.20 -19.72 -16.39
N ASN A 154 12.88 -19.82 -16.22
CA ASN A 154 12.05 -20.88 -16.81
C ASN A 154 11.98 -20.75 -18.35
N GLN A 155 12.86 -21.48 -19.03
CA GLN A 155 12.98 -21.45 -20.49
C GLN A 155 11.75 -21.97 -21.22
N ASP A 156 11.03 -22.94 -20.66
CA ASP A 156 9.82 -23.47 -21.28
C ASP A 156 8.69 -22.44 -21.28
N LEU A 157 8.53 -21.72 -20.17
CA LEU A 157 7.59 -20.60 -20.08
C LEU A 157 7.91 -19.52 -21.12
N ILE A 158 9.18 -19.11 -21.20
CA ILE A 158 9.66 -18.10 -22.16
C ILE A 158 9.43 -18.55 -23.61
N LYS A 159 9.80 -19.79 -23.92
CA LYS A 159 9.61 -20.36 -25.26
C LYS A 159 8.14 -20.37 -25.67
N ARG A 160 7.24 -20.77 -24.77
CA ARG A 160 5.79 -20.75 -25.02
C ARG A 160 5.27 -19.32 -25.23
N ALA A 161 5.71 -18.38 -24.40
CA ALA A 161 5.31 -16.97 -24.49
C ALA A 161 5.68 -16.35 -25.84
N ILE A 162 6.93 -16.53 -26.28
CA ILE A 162 7.42 -16.00 -27.57
C ILE A 162 6.71 -16.69 -28.73
N SER A 163 6.63 -18.02 -28.73
CA SER A 163 6.07 -18.78 -29.87
C SER A 163 4.58 -18.51 -30.08
N LYS A 164 3.83 -18.24 -29.00
CA LYS A 164 2.39 -18.03 -29.04
C LYS A 164 1.98 -16.55 -29.01
N GLY A 165 2.94 -15.63 -28.91
CA GLY A 165 2.67 -14.19 -28.84
C GLY A 165 1.81 -13.79 -27.64
N TRP A 166 2.16 -14.26 -26.45
CA TRP A 166 1.41 -13.96 -25.24
C TRP A 166 1.55 -12.50 -24.81
N ASN A 167 0.49 -11.95 -24.21
CA ASN A 167 0.56 -10.71 -23.45
C ASN A 167 0.94 -11.00 -21.99
N LEU A 168 1.14 -9.95 -21.20
CA LEU A 168 1.56 -10.06 -19.80
C LEU A 168 0.58 -10.87 -18.95
N ASP A 169 -0.73 -10.64 -19.10
CA ASP A 169 -1.75 -11.39 -18.35
C ASP A 169 -1.68 -12.88 -18.62
N LYS A 170 -1.57 -13.27 -19.89
CA LYS A 170 -1.46 -14.69 -20.26
C LYS A 170 -0.14 -15.30 -19.78
N PHE A 171 0.94 -14.52 -19.79
CA PHE A 171 2.23 -14.95 -19.26
C PHE A 171 2.14 -15.26 -17.76
N VAL A 172 1.54 -14.38 -16.96
CA VAL A 172 1.37 -14.56 -15.51
C VAL A 172 0.45 -15.74 -15.19
N GLU A 173 -0.68 -15.86 -15.90
CA GLU A 173 -1.63 -16.97 -15.72
C GLU A 173 -0.93 -18.33 -15.93
N GLU A 174 -0.20 -18.46 -17.03
CA GLU A 174 0.50 -19.68 -17.41
C GLU A 174 1.68 -19.99 -16.49
N ALA A 175 2.38 -18.96 -16.01
CA ALA A 175 3.43 -19.12 -15.01
C ALA A 175 2.86 -19.68 -13.70
N GLY A 176 1.76 -19.10 -13.21
CA GLY A 176 1.09 -19.58 -12.00
C GLY A 176 0.61 -21.02 -12.12
N GLN A 177 0.01 -21.40 -13.26
CA GLN A 177 -0.40 -22.79 -13.52
C GLN A 177 0.79 -23.76 -13.49
N MET A 178 1.93 -23.38 -14.08
CA MET A 178 3.15 -24.21 -14.07
C MET A 178 3.73 -24.33 -12.66
N GLU A 179 3.78 -23.23 -11.91
CA GLU A 179 4.26 -23.18 -10.52
C GLU A 179 3.39 -24.07 -9.62
N ASP A 180 2.07 -23.95 -9.70
CA ASP A 180 1.12 -24.78 -8.95
C ASP A 180 1.21 -26.27 -9.33
N THR A 181 1.34 -26.57 -10.63
CA THR A 181 1.51 -27.95 -11.10
C THR A 181 2.80 -28.55 -10.57
N CYS A 182 3.89 -27.76 -10.52
CA CYS A 182 5.17 -28.19 -9.97
C CYS A 182 5.06 -28.53 -8.47
N LEU A 183 4.32 -27.73 -7.70
CA LEU A 183 4.03 -28.01 -6.29
C LEU A 183 3.22 -29.30 -6.13
N GLN A 184 2.14 -29.45 -6.89
CA GLN A 184 1.31 -30.67 -6.86
C GLN A 184 2.14 -31.91 -7.21
N MET A 185 3.03 -31.83 -8.21
CA MET A 185 3.93 -32.93 -8.56
C MET A 185 4.94 -33.27 -7.47
N LYS A 186 5.43 -32.27 -6.72
CA LYS A 186 6.31 -32.50 -5.55
C LYS A 186 5.54 -33.21 -4.43
N ASP A 187 4.32 -32.77 -4.15
CA ASP A 187 3.45 -33.39 -3.13
C ASP A 187 3.09 -34.85 -3.50
N MET A 188 2.78 -35.12 -4.77
CA MET A 188 2.50 -36.47 -5.28
C MET A 188 3.70 -37.42 -5.18
N LYS A 189 4.92 -36.89 -5.28
CA LYS A 189 6.16 -37.68 -5.29
C LYS A 189 6.63 -38.14 -3.90
N GLY A 190 5.94 -37.76 -2.82
CA GLY A 190 6.08 -38.30 -1.46
C GLY A 190 7.48 -38.78 -1.06
N ASP A 191 8.24 -37.94 -0.35
CA ASP A 191 9.50 -38.22 0.36
C ASP A 191 10.32 -39.44 -0.09
N PRO A 192 11.25 -39.29 -1.06
CA PRO A 192 12.40 -40.16 -1.16
C PRO A 192 13.35 -39.80 -0.03
N ARG A 193 13.18 -40.48 1.12
CA ARG A 193 14.24 -40.57 2.12
C ARG A 193 15.51 -41.10 1.43
N ASP A 194 16.61 -40.42 1.74
CA ASP A 194 18.00 -40.77 1.48
C ASP A 194 18.59 -40.44 0.11
N ILE A 195 18.96 -39.17 -0.13
CA ILE A 195 20.26 -38.82 -0.74
C ILE A 195 20.86 -37.60 -0.02
N ASP A 196 21.90 -37.88 0.77
CA ASP A 196 22.87 -36.94 1.32
C ASP A 196 23.71 -36.33 0.18
N SER A 197 23.76 -35.00 0.09
CA SER A 197 24.96 -34.27 -0.35
C SER A 197 24.79 -32.77 -0.12
N ASN A 198 25.44 -32.31 0.94
CA ASN A 198 26.24 -31.09 1.02
C ASN A 198 26.29 -30.20 -0.24
N THR A 199 25.80 -28.97 -0.16
CA THR A 199 26.32 -27.87 -0.98
C THR A 199 26.20 -26.53 -0.23
N ASP A 200 27.32 -26.11 0.36
CA ASP A 200 27.60 -24.72 0.73
C ASP A 200 27.54 -23.83 -0.53
N THR A 201 26.92 -22.64 -0.45
CA THR A 201 27.64 -21.33 -0.52
C THR A 201 26.69 -20.11 -0.73
N SER A 202 26.80 -19.21 0.25
CA SER A 202 26.92 -17.74 0.21
C SER A 202 25.90 -16.83 -0.53
N ASP A 203 25.31 -15.97 0.32
CA ASP A 203 25.25 -14.50 0.28
C ASP A 203 24.60 -13.78 -0.90
N TYR A 204 23.42 -13.19 -0.64
CA TYR A 204 23.16 -11.75 -0.75
C TYR A 204 22.04 -11.39 0.25
N GLU A 205 22.40 -10.69 1.32
CA GLU A 205 21.47 -10.00 2.22
C GLU A 205 21.09 -8.65 1.60
N GLU A 206 19.79 -8.41 1.44
CA GLU A 206 19.11 -7.17 1.85
C GLU A 206 17.59 -7.33 1.58
N ASP A 207 16.79 -7.02 2.61
CA ASP A 207 15.32 -7.00 2.70
C ASP A 207 14.57 -8.32 3.01
N GLU A 208 15.00 -9.03 4.07
CA GLU A 208 14.34 -10.24 4.60
C GLU A 208 13.02 -9.96 5.36
N ASP A 209 12.83 -8.75 5.89
CA ASP A 209 11.74 -8.42 6.82
C ASP A 209 10.36 -8.27 6.12
N TYR A 210 10.36 -7.88 4.83
CA TYR A 210 9.13 -7.79 4.03
C TYR A 210 8.68 -9.17 3.49
N PHE A 211 9.64 -10.06 3.23
CA PHE A 211 9.41 -11.39 2.67
C PHE A 211 8.89 -12.38 3.71
N GLU A 212 9.38 -12.30 4.95
CA GLU A 212 8.84 -13.14 6.03
C GLU A 212 7.36 -12.85 6.32
N GLN A 213 6.95 -11.58 6.33
CA GLN A 213 5.55 -11.22 6.58
C GLN A 213 4.61 -11.73 5.48
N THR A 214 5.00 -11.60 4.22
CA THR A 214 4.21 -12.04 3.06
C THR A 214 4.13 -13.56 2.95
N ILE A 215 5.24 -14.28 3.18
CA ILE A 215 5.24 -15.75 3.23
C ILE A 215 4.39 -16.28 4.39
N LYS A 216 4.47 -15.65 5.56
CA LYS A 216 3.66 -16.04 6.73
C LYS A 216 2.18 -15.83 6.46
N HIS A 217 1.82 -14.77 5.73
CA HIS A 217 0.45 -14.49 5.30
C HIS A 217 -0.06 -15.54 4.29
N LEU A 218 0.74 -15.88 3.27
CA LEU A 218 0.37 -16.86 2.23
C LEU A 218 0.25 -18.30 2.77
N LYS A 219 1.11 -18.69 3.72
CA LYS A 219 1.01 -20.00 4.40
C LYS A 219 -0.23 -20.11 5.30
N LYS A 220 -0.74 -18.99 5.81
CA LYS A 220 -1.96 -18.95 6.64
C LYS A 220 -3.22 -19.12 5.78
N ILE A 221 -3.24 -18.52 4.58
CA ILE A 221 -4.38 -18.60 3.64
C ILE A 221 -4.56 -20.02 3.07
N ARG A 222 -3.47 -20.74 2.76
CA ARG A 222 -3.53 -22.11 2.19
C ARG A 222 -3.96 -23.21 3.18
N ARG A 223 -4.07 -22.93 4.48
CA ARG A 223 -4.51 -23.90 5.50
C ARG A 223 -6.03 -24.01 5.69
N VAL A 224 -6.83 -23.23 4.96
CA VAL A 224 -8.29 -23.34 5.03
C VAL A 224 -8.83 -24.12 3.83
N LYS A 225 -8.74 -25.45 3.93
CA LYS A 225 -9.76 -26.44 3.51
C LYS A 225 -9.19 -27.85 3.64
N THR A 226 -9.43 -28.46 4.78
CA THR A 226 -9.89 -29.85 4.94
C THR A 226 -10.33 -30.00 6.40
N ILE A 227 -11.60 -29.73 6.70
CA ILE A 227 -12.18 -30.15 7.98
C ILE A 227 -12.98 -31.41 7.69
N GLN A 228 -12.38 -32.55 8.05
CA GLN A 228 -13.08 -33.80 8.25
C GLN A 228 -13.54 -33.82 9.71
N GLY A 229 -14.82 -34.16 9.91
CA GLY A 229 -15.63 -33.74 11.06
C GLY A 229 -15.10 -33.99 12.47
N THR A 230 -15.38 -33.02 13.35
CA THR A 230 -15.49 -33.19 14.81
C THR A 230 -16.43 -32.12 15.40
N ARG A 231 -17.57 -32.59 15.93
CA ARG A 231 -18.52 -32.01 16.93
C ARG A 231 -18.66 -30.47 17.01
N ASP A 232 -19.83 -29.98 16.61
CA ASP A 232 -20.32 -28.63 16.88
C ASP A 232 -20.24 -28.28 18.37
N ILE A 233 -19.41 -27.29 18.67
CA ILE A 233 -19.50 -26.48 19.88
C ILE A 233 -19.75 -25.06 19.37
N GLU A 234 -20.99 -24.60 19.44
CA GLU A 234 -21.33 -23.19 19.18
C GLU A 234 -20.53 -22.31 20.16
N LYS A 235 -19.48 -21.65 19.66
CA LYS A 235 -18.59 -20.79 20.45
C LYS A 235 -19.04 -19.34 20.31
N THR A 236 -19.97 -18.91 21.16
CA THR A 236 -20.35 -17.48 21.30
C THR A 236 -19.35 -16.73 22.21
N VAL A 237 -19.10 -15.46 21.94
CA VAL A 237 -18.39 -14.52 22.83
C VAL A 237 -19.35 -13.43 23.28
N THR A 238 -19.29 -13.04 24.56
CA THR A 238 -20.07 -11.91 25.07
C THR A 238 -19.32 -10.60 24.84
N VAL A 239 -19.94 -9.67 24.13
CA VAL A 239 -19.43 -8.32 23.86
C VAL A 239 -20.38 -7.31 24.49
N ARG A 240 -19.84 -6.34 25.23
CA ARG A 240 -20.61 -5.26 25.81
C ARG A 240 -20.70 -4.11 24.83
N ILE A 241 -21.91 -3.77 24.42
CA ILE A 241 -22.20 -2.61 23.59
C ILE A 241 -23.00 -1.65 24.48
N ASP A 242 -22.40 -0.49 24.77
CA ASP A 242 -22.80 0.43 25.83
C ASP A 242 -22.84 -0.26 27.21
N ASP A 243 -24.04 -0.42 27.79
CA ASP A 243 -24.28 -1.08 29.09
C ASP A 243 -24.98 -2.45 28.93
N VAL A 244 -25.03 -3.00 27.72
CA VAL A 244 -25.70 -4.28 27.44
C VAL A 244 -24.70 -5.32 26.96
N ASP A 245 -24.64 -6.44 27.69
CA ASP A 245 -23.84 -7.60 27.32
C ASP A 245 -24.59 -8.46 26.28
N VAL A 246 -24.05 -8.57 25.07
CA VAL A 246 -24.62 -9.31 23.93
C VAL A 246 -23.73 -10.50 23.58
N LYS A 247 -24.32 -11.70 23.45
CA LYS A 247 -23.60 -12.88 22.96
C LYS A 247 -23.61 -12.90 21.44
N VAL A 248 -22.43 -12.94 20.84
CA VAL A 248 -22.21 -12.93 19.39
C VAL A 248 -21.39 -14.14 18.96
N GLU A 249 -21.79 -14.73 17.84
CA GLU A 249 -21.01 -15.78 17.17
C GLU A 249 -20.08 -15.15 16.12
N PRO A 250 -18.82 -15.59 16.05
CA PRO A 250 -17.90 -15.12 15.03
C PRO A 250 -18.27 -15.73 13.66
N ASP A 251 -18.85 -14.91 12.78
CA ASP A 251 -19.13 -15.27 11.39
C ASP A 251 -17.87 -15.04 10.53
N SER A 252 -17.40 -16.09 9.85
CA SER A 252 -16.23 -16.04 8.96
C SER A 252 -16.57 -15.65 7.51
N GLY A 253 -17.86 -15.36 7.23
CA GLY A 253 -18.36 -15.04 5.90
C GLY A 253 -18.31 -13.56 5.47
N ALA A 254 -17.65 -12.67 6.23
CA ALA A 254 -17.57 -11.25 5.89
C ALA A 254 -16.40 -10.92 4.95
N ASP A 255 -16.62 -10.03 3.97
CA ASP A 255 -15.60 -9.58 2.99
C ASP A 255 -14.39 -8.87 3.63
N VAL A 256 -14.53 -8.38 4.88
CA VAL A 256 -13.46 -7.76 5.65
C VAL A 256 -13.43 -8.37 7.05
N ASN A 257 -12.38 -9.14 7.34
CA ASN A 257 -12.16 -9.70 8.66
C ASN A 257 -11.74 -8.60 9.64
N VAL A 258 -12.54 -8.39 10.69
CA VAL A 258 -12.26 -7.40 11.75
C VAL A 258 -11.20 -7.90 12.74
N MET A 259 -11.05 -9.22 12.87
CA MET A 259 -10.15 -9.83 13.84
C MET A 259 -9.60 -11.16 13.29
N ASP A 260 -8.29 -11.37 13.40
CA ASP A 260 -7.68 -12.64 13.00
C ASP A 260 -7.73 -13.70 14.11
N GLU A 261 -7.50 -14.96 13.76
CA GLU A 261 -7.57 -16.10 14.68
C GLU A 261 -6.60 -15.98 15.88
N ASN A 262 -5.44 -15.35 15.69
CA ASN A 262 -4.48 -15.14 16.79
C ASN A 262 -4.97 -14.03 17.73
N GLN A 263 -5.63 -12.99 17.20
CA GLN A 263 -6.26 -11.95 17.99
C GLN A 263 -7.45 -12.50 18.78
N PHE A 264 -8.22 -13.42 18.20
CA PHE A 264 -9.32 -14.12 18.87
C PHE A 264 -8.85 -15.01 20.02
N GLU A 265 -7.81 -15.83 19.84
CA GLU A 265 -7.25 -16.67 20.91
C GLU A 265 -6.76 -15.81 22.09
N LYS A 266 -6.08 -14.69 21.78
CA LYS A 266 -5.65 -13.74 22.81
C LYS A 266 -6.84 -13.09 23.52
N PHE A 267 -7.96 -12.86 22.83
CA PHE A 267 -9.18 -12.34 23.43
C PHE A 267 -9.79 -13.33 24.42
N GLN A 268 -9.88 -14.62 24.06
CA GLN A 268 -10.38 -15.66 24.96
C GLN A 268 -9.51 -15.86 26.20
N SER A 269 -8.18 -15.72 26.07
CA SER A 269 -7.28 -15.83 27.23
C SER A 269 -7.38 -14.65 28.21
N LYS A 270 -7.82 -13.47 27.75
CA LYS A 270 -7.95 -12.26 28.59
C LYS A 270 -9.22 -12.26 29.42
N THR A 271 -10.28 -12.94 28.97
CA THR A 271 -11.54 -13.06 29.74
C THR A 271 -11.42 -13.92 31.00
N TYR A 272 -10.30 -14.61 31.21
CA TYR A 272 -10.08 -15.49 32.39
C TYR A 272 -9.12 -14.94 33.45
N ASN A 273 -8.67 -13.69 33.35
CA ASN A 273 -7.89 -13.06 34.41
C ASN A 273 -8.56 -11.74 34.83
N VAL A 274 -9.53 -11.88 35.72
CA VAL A 274 -10.05 -10.78 36.55
C VAL A 274 -9.71 -11.16 37.99
N TRP A 275 -8.91 -10.31 38.66
CA TRP A 275 -8.83 -10.25 40.12
C TRP A 275 -10.01 -9.41 40.63
#